data_AF-A0A836HUK7-F1
#
_entry.id   AF-A0A836HUK7-F1
#
_cell.length_a   1.000
_cell.length_b   1.000
_cell.length_c   1.000
_cell.angle_alpha   90.00
_cell.angle_beta   90.00
_cell.angle_gamma   90.00
#
_symmetry.space_group_name_H-M   'P 1'
#
loop_
_entity.id
_entity.type
_entity.pdbx_description
1 polymer ?
#
loop_
_entity_poly.entity_id
_entity_poly.type
_entity_poly.pdbx_seq_one_letter_code
_entity_poly.pdbx_strand_id
1 'polypeptide(L)'
;MPLEESFRRRVRRLAAMGDYELADELAQSNRAQREMALSAAAMELERDGAHQWNSLQAAEARCLLQQQRTALQEERAHLERILRAQAEQYRTNEEELARFVTSETARLSTMPIAVPREVLALQQQEKQLRWEGSFAVAAQRRRDAARLERELLGACLSSRSCLLDHRINRQAAALLTREAIVRDKNDASVAALHEKHSRNRRRTVAQLRHVEDGMLTAQRRVYRHMRETCARGGVSSATYVKTQRGTALEKRVYGDDYRLPSLCALYGSLMENRPSTSPAR
;
A
#
# COMPACT_ATOMS: atom_id res chain seq x y z
N MET A 1 50.82 -5.34 -5.10
CA MET A 1 51.74 -4.22 -5.42
C MET A 1 53.21 -4.65 -5.54
N PRO A 2 53.88 -5.29 -4.55
CA PRO A 2 55.32 -5.61 -4.66
C PRO A 2 55.66 -6.66 -5.73
N LEU A 3 54.74 -7.56 -6.07
CA LEU A 3 54.92 -8.63 -7.07
C LEU A 3 54.84 -8.15 -8.53
N GLU A 4 54.14 -7.05 -8.80
CA GLU A 4 54.00 -6.54 -10.17
C GLU A 4 55.23 -5.73 -10.61
N GLU A 5 55.84 -5.00 -9.68
CA GLU A 5 57.09 -4.28 -9.93
C GLU A 5 58.26 -5.24 -10.12
N SER A 6 58.31 -6.34 -9.36
CA SER A 6 59.34 -7.37 -9.53
C SER A 6 59.20 -8.09 -10.88
N PHE A 7 57.97 -8.42 -11.30
CA PHE A 7 57.68 -8.98 -12.62
C PHE A 7 58.10 -8.04 -13.76
N ARG A 8 57.68 -6.77 -13.70
CA ARG A 8 58.02 -5.76 -14.71
C ARG A 8 59.54 -5.54 -14.82
N ARG A 9 60.25 -5.57 -13.68
CA ARG A 9 61.72 -5.51 -13.66
C ARG A 9 62.36 -6.75 -14.27
N ARG A 10 61.78 -7.94 -14.09
CA ARG A 10 62.27 -9.20 -14.67
C ARG A 10 62.14 -9.24 -16.19
N VAL A 11 60.98 -8.86 -16.72
CA VAL A 11 60.74 -8.73 -18.17
C VAL A 11 61.71 -7.72 -18.79
N ARG A 12 61.90 -6.56 -18.14
CA ARG A 12 62.83 -5.52 -18.63
C ARG A 12 64.29 -5.98 -18.63
N ARG A 13 64.70 -6.78 -17.64
CA ARG A 13 66.05 -7.34 -17.57
C ARG A 13 66.30 -8.34 -18.70
N LEU A 14 65.36 -9.26 -18.96
CA LEU A 14 65.46 -10.23 -20.06
C LEU A 14 65.54 -9.52 -21.42
N ALA A 15 64.69 -8.52 -21.66
CA ALA A 15 64.73 -7.70 -22.87
C ALA A 15 65.99 -6.82 -23.01
N ALA A 16 66.70 -6.52 -21.91
CA ALA A 16 67.97 -5.81 -21.93
C ALA A 16 69.15 -6.74 -22.24
N MET A 17 69.04 -8.02 -21.87
CA MET A 17 70.05 -9.07 -22.12
C MET A 17 70.00 -9.61 -23.57
N GLY A 18 68.93 -9.32 -24.32
CA GLY A 18 68.74 -9.81 -25.69
C GLY A 18 67.84 -11.05 -25.79
N ASP A 19 67.37 -11.57 -24.65
CA ASP A 19 66.52 -12.76 -24.54
C ASP A 19 65.03 -12.40 -24.79
N TYR A 20 64.73 -11.93 -26.00
CA TYR A 20 63.39 -11.41 -26.33
C TYR A 20 62.30 -12.49 -26.32
N GLU A 21 62.61 -13.71 -26.76
CA GLU A 21 61.66 -14.83 -26.77
C GLU A 21 61.23 -15.20 -25.34
N LEU A 22 62.19 -15.35 -24.43
CA LEU A 22 61.96 -15.59 -23.00
C LEU A 22 61.23 -14.42 -22.32
N ALA A 23 61.51 -13.17 -22.71
CA ALA A 23 60.81 -12.01 -22.19
C ALA A 23 59.34 -11.97 -22.64
N ASP A 24 59.06 -12.37 -23.89
CA ASP A 24 57.72 -12.44 -24.47
C ASP A 24 56.92 -13.62 -23.92
N GLU A 25 57.51 -14.81 -23.76
CA GLU A 25 56.87 -15.96 -23.10
C GLU A 25 56.47 -15.66 -21.66
N LEU A 26 57.37 -15.01 -20.90
CA LEU A 26 57.10 -14.63 -19.51
C LEU A 26 56.01 -13.54 -19.42
N ALA A 27 55.95 -12.63 -20.41
CA ALA A 27 54.88 -11.65 -20.56
C ALA A 27 53.52 -12.30 -20.91
N GLN A 28 53.52 -13.25 -21.85
CA GLN A 28 52.32 -13.99 -22.27
C GLN A 28 51.79 -14.90 -21.14
N SER A 29 52.68 -15.59 -20.41
CA SER A 29 52.32 -16.43 -19.27
C SER A 29 51.66 -15.61 -18.14
N ASN A 30 52.24 -14.47 -17.77
CA ASN A 30 51.62 -13.60 -16.76
C ASN A 30 50.30 -12.99 -17.27
N ARG A 31 50.20 -12.67 -18.56
CA ARG A 31 48.94 -12.23 -19.16
C ARG A 31 47.87 -13.30 -19.05
N ALA A 32 48.18 -14.54 -19.43
CA ALA A 32 47.26 -15.68 -19.31
C ALA A 32 46.86 -15.95 -17.86
N GLN A 33 47.81 -15.92 -16.91
CA GLN A 33 47.50 -16.07 -15.48
C GLN A 33 46.57 -14.98 -14.95
N ARG A 34 46.76 -13.73 -15.37
CA ARG A 34 45.87 -12.62 -15.03
C ARG A 34 44.49 -12.81 -15.63
N GLU A 35 44.40 -13.14 -16.92
CA GLU A 35 43.12 -13.40 -17.59
C GLU A 35 42.36 -14.55 -16.92
N MET A 36 43.04 -15.63 -16.54
CA MET A 36 42.46 -16.72 -15.74
C MET A 36 41.98 -16.25 -14.36
N ALA A 37 42.80 -15.52 -13.61
CA ALA A 37 42.42 -15.01 -12.29
C ALA A 37 41.20 -14.07 -12.37
N LEU A 38 41.10 -13.28 -13.44
CA LEU A 38 39.95 -12.41 -13.69
C LEU A 38 38.70 -13.18 -14.09
N SER A 39 38.84 -14.21 -14.91
CA SER A 39 37.72 -15.09 -15.25
C SER A 39 37.19 -15.81 -14.00
N ALA A 40 38.09 -16.26 -13.12
CA ALA A 40 37.73 -16.88 -11.84
C ALA A 40 37.01 -15.88 -10.91
N ALA A 41 37.56 -14.67 -10.73
CA ALA A 41 36.95 -13.63 -9.91
C ALA A 41 35.60 -13.16 -10.46
N ALA A 42 35.42 -13.11 -11.79
CA ALA A 42 34.15 -12.81 -12.42
C ALA A 42 33.11 -13.91 -12.15
N MET A 43 33.48 -15.19 -12.31
CA MET A 43 32.60 -16.31 -12.01
C MET A 43 32.20 -16.37 -10.52
N GLU A 44 33.13 -16.11 -9.61
CA GLU A 44 32.82 -16.02 -8.17
C GLU A 44 31.82 -14.90 -7.89
N LEU A 45 32.01 -13.74 -8.50
CA LEU A 45 31.11 -12.60 -8.33
C LEU A 45 29.72 -12.85 -8.92
N GLU A 46 29.61 -13.59 -10.04
CA GLU A 46 28.33 -14.04 -10.59
C GLU A 46 27.61 -15.01 -9.64
N ARG A 47 28.34 -15.97 -9.06
CA ARG A 47 27.77 -16.91 -8.07
C ARG A 47 27.29 -16.19 -6.82
N ASP A 48 28.11 -15.30 -6.27
CA ASP A 48 27.75 -14.49 -5.10
C ASP A 48 26.54 -13.60 -5.41
N GLY A 49 26.50 -12.99 -6.60
CA GLY A 49 25.37 -12.22 -7.07
C GLY A 49 24.08 -13.04 -7.17
N ALA A 50 24.16 -14.27 -7.68
CA ALA A 50 23.03 -15.19 -7.74
C ALA A 50 22.55 -15.61 -6.35
N HIS A 51 23.46 -15.91 -5.42
CA HIS A 51 23.11 -16.22 -4.04
C HIS A 51 22.44 -15.05 -3.32
N GLN A 52 22.98 -13.84 -3.46
CA GLN A 52 22.40 -12.62 -2.93
C GLN A 52 21.01 -12.37 -3.50
N TRP A 53 20.83 -12.50 -4.81
CA TRP A 53 19.53 -12.34 -5.47
C TRP A 53 18.49 -13.35 -4.98
N ASN A 54 18.85 -14.63 -4.91
CA ASN A 54 17.96 -15.67 -4.39
C ASN A 54 17.57 -15.42 -2.93
N SER A 55 18.52 -14.96 -2.10
CA SER A 55 18.23 -14.61 -0.71
C SER A 55 17.30 -13.41 -0.58
N LEU A 56 17.46 -12.41 -1.46
CA LEU A 56 16.61 -11.22 -1.53
C LEU A 56 15.18 -11.61 -1.90
N GLN A 57 15.00 -12.41 -2.96
CA GLN A 57 13.69 -12.90 -3.38
C GLN A 57 12.99 -13.71 -2.27
N ALA A 58 13.73 -14.57 -1.57
CA ALA A 58 13.19 -15.31 -0.44
C ALA A 58 12.78 -14.39 0.72
N ALA A 59 13.57 -13.37 1.02
CA ALA A 59 13.27 -12.38 2.05
C ALA A 59 12.06 -11.50 1.67
N GLU A 60 11.97 -11.10 0.40
CA GLU A 60 10.86 -10.34 -0.18
C GLU A 60 9.54 -11.12 -0.01
N ALA A 61 9.51 -12.37 -0.46
CA ALA A 61 8.35 -13.24 -0.35
C ALA A 61 7.91 -13.42 1.11
N ARG A 62 8.86 -13.66 2.03
CA ARG A 62 8.56 -13.78 3.47
C ARG A 62 8.02 -12.48 4.05
N CYS A 63 8.61 -11.34 3.68
CA CYS A 63 8.19 -10.02 4.15
C CYS A 63 6.74 -9.72 3.71
N LEU A 64 6.44 -9.89 2.42
CA LEU A 64 5.11 -9.65 1.87
C LEU A 64 4.07 -10.59 2.48
N LEU A 65 4.40 -11.88 2.65
CA LEU A 65 3.52 -12.85 3.31
C LEU A 65 3.26 -12.48 4.77
N GLN A 66 4.29 -12.07 5.50
CA GLN A 66 4.14 -11.67 6.90
C GLN A 66 3.24 -10.43 7.01
N GLN A 67 3.42 -9.45 6.12
CA GLN A 67 2.55 -8.26 6.08
C GLN A 67 1.11 -8.57 5.74
N GLN A 68 0.89 -9.48 4.78
CA GLN A 68 -0.45 -9.91 4.45
C GLN A 68 -1.10 -10.61 5.64
N ARG A 69 -0.37 -11.47 6.35
CA ARG A 69 -0.86 -12.15 7.56
C ARG A 69 -1.22 -11.15 8.66
N THR A 70 -0.37 -10.17 8.94
CA THR A 70 -0.66 -9.16 9.96
C THR A 70 -1.86 -8.30 9.57
N ALA A 71 -1.96 -7.91 8.29
CA ALA A 71 -3.12 -7.17 7.79
C ALA A 71 -4.42 -7.96 7.96
N LEU A 72 -4.45 -9.23 7.55
CA LEU A 72 -5.61 -10.10 7.70
C LEU A 72 -5.98 -10.34 9.17
N GLN A 73 -5.00 -10.43 10.06
CA GLN A 73 -5.25 -10.56 11.50
C GLN A 73 -5.85 -9.28 12.09
N GLU A 74 -5.33 -8.11 11.71
CA GLU A 74 -5.89 -6.82 12.11
C GLU A 74 -7.33 -6.64 11.58
N GLU A 75 -7.58 -6.98 10.31
CA GLU A 75 -8.92 -6.96 9.69
C GLU A 75 -9.90 -7.86 10.44
N ARG A 76 -9.52 -9.11 10.73
CA ARG A 76 -10.35 -10.04 11.51
C ARG A 76 -10.68 -9.50 12.90
N ALA A 77 -9.66 -9.06 13.63
CA ALA A 77 -9.85 -8.52 14.97
C ALA A 77 -10.75 -7.26 14.97
N HIS A 78 -10.64 -6.42 13.94
CA HIS A 78 -11.50 -5.24 13.78
C HIS A 78 -12.94 -5.61 13.48
N LEU A 79 -13.17 -6.53 12.53
CA LEU A 79 -14.51 -7.01 12.18
C LEU A 79 -15.19 -7.72 13.37
N GLU A 80 -14.46 -8.53 14.13
CA GLU A 80 -14.98 -9.15 15.34
C GLU A 80 -15.45 -8.12 16.36
N ARG A 81 -14.70 -7.02 16.54
CA ARG A 81 -15.11 -5.93 17.44
C ARG A 81 -16.37 -5.25 16.94
N ILE A 82 -16.48 -4.97 15.65
CA ILE A 82 -17.69 -4.40 15.05
C ILE A 82 -18.88 -5.32 15.27
N LEU A 83 -18.75 -6.61 14.99
CA LEU A 83 -19.83 -7.59 15.15
C LEU A 83 -20.29 -7.70 16.61
N ARG A 84 -19.35 -7.71 17.58
CA ARG A 84 -19.68 -7.71 19.02
C ARG A 84 -20.42 -6.43 19.41
N ALA A 85 -19.90 -5.28 19.01
CA ALA A 85 -20.54 -3.99 19.29
C ALA A 85 -21.93 -3.87 18.66
N GLN A 86 -22.13 -4.40 17.44
CA GLN A 86 -23.44 -4.46 16.79
C GLN A 86 -24.41 -5.36 17.55
N ALA A 87 -23.98 -6.55 17.98
CA ALA A 87 -24.83 -7.46 18.74
C ALA A 87 -25.27 -6.83 20.09
N GLU A 88 -24.36 -6.14 20.77
CA GLU A 88 -24.69 -5.39 21.99
C GLU A 88 -25.66 -4.24 21.71
N GLN A 89 -25.45 -3.50 20.62
CA GLN A 89 -26.34 -2.40 20.23
C GLN A 89 -27.76 -2.86 19.93
N TYR A 90 -27.92 -3.94 19.16
CA TYR A 90 -29.26 -4.48 18.87
C TYR A 90 -29.96 -4.91 20.15
N ARG A 91 -29.26 -5.58 21.06
CA ARG A 91 -29.82 -5.92 22.39
C ARG A 91 -30.25 -4.69 23.17
N THR A 92 -29.40 -3.66 23.25
CA THR A 92 -29.75 -2.43 23.96
C THR A 92 -30.93 -1.71 23.33
N ASN A 93 -31.02 -1.67 22.00
CA ASN A 93 -32.10 -1.00 21.28
C ASN A 93 -33.43 -1.77 21.44
N GLU A 94 -33.40 -3.10 21.40
CA GLU A 94 -34.56 -3.96 21.68
C GLU A 94 -35.06 -3.75 23.11
N GLU A 95 -34.15 -3.72 24.09
CA GLU A 95 -34.49 -3.43 25.49
C GLU A 95 -35.05 -2.03 25.68
N GLU A 96 -34.45 -1.01 25.06
CA GLU A 96 -34.92 0.37 25.09
C GLU A 96 -36.34 0.47 24.50
N LEU A 97 -36.60 -0.17 23.36
CA LEU A 97 -37.91 -0.20 22.73
C LEU A 97 -38.94 -0.93 23.60
N ALA A 98 -38.58 -2.08 24.19
CA ALA A 98 -39.47 -2.83 25.08
C ALA A 98 -39.84 -2.02 26.34
N ARG A 99 -38.88 -1.32 26.94
CA ARG A 99 -39.12 -0.40 28.08
C ARG A 99 -40.01 0.77 27.67
N PHE A 100 -39.81 1.31 26.47
CA PHE A 100 -40.67 2.37 25.94
C PHE A 100 -42.11 1.88 25.73
N VAL A 101 -42.31 0.70 25.13
CA VAL A 101 -43.63 0.11 24.90
C VAL A 101 -44.36 -0.12 26.23
N THR A 102 -43.69 -0.72 27.22
CA THR A 102 -44.29 -1.00 28.54
C THR A 102 -44.63 0.29 29.30
N SER A 103 -43.78 1.32 29.27
CA SER A 103 -44.08 2.61 29.90
C SER A 103 -45.22 3.37 29.21
N GLU A 104 -45.24 3.43 27.88
CA GLU A 104 -46.30 4.14 27.14
C GLU A 104 -47.65 3.41 27.20
N THR A 105 -47.67 2.07 27.20
CA THR A 105 -48.90 1.30 27.44
C THR A 105 -49.47 1.56 28.83
N ALA A 106 -48.65 1.55 29.88
CA ALA A 106 -49.06 1.88 31.24
C ALA A 106 -49.56 3.34 31.37
N ARG A 107 -48.92 4.28 30.67
CA ARG A 107 -49.34 5.68 30.63
C ARG A 107 -50.69 5.87 29.96
N LEU A 108 -50.96 5.18 28.84
CA LEU A 108 -52.23 5.30 28.12
C LEU A 108 -53.37 4.51 28.79
N SER A 109 -53.06 3.44 29.50
CA SER A 109 -54.06 2.67 30.27
C SER A 109 -54.56 3.44 31.50
N THR A 110 -53.68 4.22 32.14
CA THR A 110 -54.03 5.06 33.31
C THR A 110 -54.70 6.38 32.94
N MET A 111 -54.70 6.77 31.67
CA MET A 111 -55.32 8.02 31.24
C MET A 111 -56.85 7.96 31.41
N PRO A 112 -57.48 8.93 32.11
CA PRO A 112 -58.93 8.91 32.33
C PRO A 112 -59.69 9.01 31.02
N ILE A 113 -60.82 8.30 30.91
CA ILE A 113 -61.75 8.44 29.79
C ILE A 113 -62.79 9.47 30.19
N ALA A 114 -62.83 10.60 29.49
CA ALA A 114 -63.84 11.62 29.73
C ALA A 114 -65.20 11.12 29.21
N VAL A 115 -66.23 11.17 30.06
CA VAL A 115 -67.61 10.88 29.66
C VAL A 115 -68.14 12.08 28.86
N PRO A 116 -68.58 11.90 27.60
CA PRO A 116 -69.06 13.01 26.80
C PRO A 116 -70.36 13.62 27.34
N ARG A 117 -70.55 14.91 27.05
CA ARG A 117 -71.70 15.68 27.55
C ARG A 117 -73.04 15.11 27.10
N GLU A 118 -73.10 14.49 25.92
CA GLU A 118 -74.31 13.85 25.38
C GLU A 118 -74.76 12.66 26.25
N VAL A 119 -73.82 11.84 26.73
CA VAL A 119 -74.11 10.75 27.66
C VAL A 119 -74.67 11.30 28.97
N LEU A 120 -74.03 12.35 29.52
CA LEU A 120 -74.49 13.00 30.75
C LEU A 120 -75.89 13.62 30.59
N ALA A 121 -76.19 14.20 29.43
CA ALA A 121 -77.49 14.75 29.11
C ALA A 121 -78.58 13.65 29.02
N LEU A 122 -78.28 12.51 28.39
CA LEU A 122 -79.21 11.38 28.33
C LEU A 122 -79.47 10.77 29.71
N GLN A 123 -78.44 10.68 30.56
CA GLN A 123 -78.58 10.24 31.96
C GLN A 123 -79.40 11.24 32.81
N GLN A 124 -79.30 12.55 32.56
CA GLN A 124 -80.14 13.55 33.21
C GLN A 124 -81.60 13.46 32.75
N GLN A 125 -81.85 13.29 31.46
CA GLN A 125 -83.19 13.09 30.89
C GLN A 125 -83.84 11.82 31.43
N GLU A 126 -83.08 10.71 31.52
CA GLU A 126 -83.54 9.48 32.17
C GLU A 126 -84.05 9.74 33.59
N LYS A 127 -83.27 10.49 34.40
CA LYS A 127 -83.65 10.80 35.79
C LYS A 127 -84.93 11.63 35.84
N GLN A 128 -85.06 12.67 35.04
CA GLN A 128 -86.27 13.52 34.98
C GLN A 128 -87.51 12.71 34.60
N LEU A 129 -87.43 11.89 33.55
CA LEU A 129 -88.55 11.06 33.08
C LEU A 129 -88.98 10.01 34.11
N ARG A 130 -88.07 9.51 34.96
CA ARG A 130 -88.44 8.64 36.09
C ARG A 130 -89.22 9.39 37.16
N TRP A 131 -88.83 10.62 37.47
CA TRP A 131 -89.56 11.46 38.44
C TRP A 131 -90.98 11.79 37.96
N GLU A 132 -91.16 11.97 36.65
CA GLU A 132 -92.44 12.26 36.00
C GLU A 132 -93.34 11.00 35.81
N GLY A 133 -92.88 9.81 36.19
CA GLY A 133 -93.62 8.55 36.04
C GLY A 133 -93.61 7.94 34.62
N SER A 134 -92.83 8.50 33.70
CA SER A 134 -92.71 8.05 32.30
C SER A 134 -91.66 6.94 32.13
N PHE A 135 -91.89 5.78 32.77
CA PHE A 135 -90.89 4.71 32.88
C PHE A 135 -90.45 4.10 31.54
N ALA A 136 -91.35 3.96 30.56
CA ALA A 136 -91.02 3.40 29.25
C ALA A 136 -90.02 4.29 28.49
N VAL A 137 -90.23 5.60 28.50
CA VAL A 137 -89.36 6.59 27.84
C VAL A 137 -88.04 6.71 28.60
N ALA A 138 -88.05 6.66 29.93
CA ALA A 138 -86.83 6.61 30.73
C ALA A 138 -85.98 5.37 30.42
N ALA A 139 -86.60 4.19 30.27
CA ALA A 139 -85.90 2.96 29.88
C ALA A 139 -85.26 3.08 28.49
N GLN A 140 -85.91 3.78 27.55
CA GLN A 140 -85.34 4.04 26.23
C GLN A 140 -84.13 4.99 26.29
N ARG A 141 -84.22 6.10 27.04
CA ARG A 141 -83.08 7.02 27.24
C ARG A 141 -81.88 6.34 27.90
N ARG A 142 -82.11 5.43 28.85
CA ARG A 142 -81.06 4.60 29.44
C ARG A 142 -80.37 3.71 28.40
N ARG A 143 -81.13 3.10 27.48
CA ARG A 143 -80.56 2.28 26.39
C ARG A 143 -79.74 3.12 25.42
N ASP A 144 -80.24 4.31 25.07
CA ASP A 144 -79.54 5.24 24.19
C ASP A 144 -78.22 5.71 24.81
N ALA A 145 -78.23 6.07 26.10
CA ALA A 145 -77.03 6.43 26.85
C ALA A 145 -76.00 5.29 26.87
N ALA A 146 -76.44 4.07 27.20
CA ALA A 146 -75.58 2.89 27.25
C ALA A 146 -75.00 2.51 25.86
N ARG A 147 -75.77 2.72 24.79
CA ARG A 147 -75.29 2.51 23.42
C ARG A 147 -74.21 3.53 23.06
N LEU A 148 -74.48 4.80 23.32
CA LEU A 148 -73.55 5.90 23.04
C LEU A 148 -72.25 5.74 23.84
N GLU A 149 -72.33 5.40 25.13
CA GLU A 149 -71.17 5.08 25.97
C GLU A 149 -70.29 3.98 25.35
N ARG A 150 -70.90 2.90 24.86
CA ARG A 150 -70.14 1.79 24.24
C ARG A 150 -69.45 2.20 22.94
N GLU A 151 -70.16 2.92 22.06
CA GLU A 151 -69.60 3.41 20.80
C GLU A 151 -68.41 4.36 21.06
N LEU A 152 -68.56 5.27 22.02
CA LEU A 152 -67.51 6.21 22.41
C LEU A 152 -66.32 5.54 23.09
N LEU A 153 -66.57 4.57 23.99
CA LEU A 153 -65.51 3.78 24.59
C LEU A 153 -64.70 3.03 23.52
N GLY A 154 -65.38 2.44 22.54
CA GLY A 154 -64.73 1.81 21.38
C GLY A 154 -63.85 2.80 20.61
N ALA A 155 -64.39 3.96 20.23
CA ALA A 155 -63.64 4.99 19.51
C ALA A 155 -62.45 5.53 20.31
N CYS A 156 -62.60 5.75 21.62
CA CYS A 156 -61.52 6.17 22.51
C CYS A 156 -60.41 5.13 22.60
N LEU A 157 -60.75 3.84 22.75
CA LEU A 157 -59.76 2.76 22.80
C LEU A 157 -59.02 2.61 21.47
N SER A 158 -59.71 2.70 20.32
CA SER A 158 -59.09 2.68 19.00
C SER A 158 -58.19 3.90 18.75
N SER A 159 -58.59 5.08 19.22
CA SER A 159 -57.75 6.28 19.13
C SER A 159 -56.48 6.13 19.98
N ARG A 160 -56.60 5.55 21.18
CA ARG A 160 -55.45 5.27 22.07
C ARG A 160 -54.50 4.25 21.45
N SER A 161 -55.02 3.17 20.85
CA SER A 161 -54.16 2.18 20.18
C SER A 161 -53.43 2.79 19.00
N CYS A 162 -54.12 3.56 18.16
CA CYS A 162 -53.49 4.27 17.04
C CYS A 162 -52.39 5.24 17.52
N LEU A 163 -52.62 5.98 18.60
CA LEU A 163 -51.63 6.88 19.18
C LEU A 163 -50.44 6.13 19.79
N LEU A 164 -50.68 4.99 20.44
CA LEU A 164 -49.63 4.11 20.94
C LEU A 164 -48.74 3.63 19.79
N ASP A 165 -49.34 3.05 18.74
CA ASP A 165 -48.64 2.53 17.57
C ASP A 165 -47.79 3.62 16.90
N HIS A 166 -48.36 4.81 16.75
CA HIS A 166 -47.64 5.96 16.19
C HIS A 166 -46.42 6.37 17.02
N ARG A 167 -46.53 6.36 18.35
CA ARG A 167 -45.40 6.67 19.24
C ARG A 167 -44.33 5.59 19.20
N ILE A 168 -44.72 4.33 19.19
CA ILE A 168 -43.80 3.18 19.06
C ILE A 168 -43.05 3.28 17.74
N ASN A 169 -43.75 3.52 16.63
CA ASN A 169 -43.15 3.65 15.30
C ASN A 169 -42.16 4.81 15.23
N ARG A 170 -42.48 5.96 15.84
CA ARG A 170 -41.55 7.09 15.93
C ARG A 170 -40.30 6.75 16.74
N GLN A 171 -40.45 6.07 17.87
CA GLN A 171 -39.32 5.64 18.70
C GLN A 171 -38.44 4.63 17.96
N ALA A 172 -39.05 3.63 17.30
CA ALA A 172 -38.34 2.66 16.48
C ALA A 172 -37.57 3.34 15.33
N ALA A 173 -38.20 4.30 14.64
CA ALA A 173 -37.54 5.07 13.59
C ALA A 173 -36.32 5.86 14.12
N ALA A 174 -36.42 6.47 15.30
CA ALA A 174 -35.29 7.16 15.93
C ALA A 174 -34.13 6.20 16.23
N LEU A 175 -34.41 5.01 16.75
CA LEU A 175 -33.39 3.97 16.99
C LEU A 175 -32.73 3.52 15.68
N LEU A 176 -33.52 3.29 14.62
CA LEU A 176 -32.99 2.95 13.29
C LEU A 176 -32.08 4.05 12.72
N THR A 177 -32.41 5.32 12.91
CA THR A 177 -31.52 6.42 12.48
C THR A 177 -30.20 6.44 13.25
N ARG A 178 -30.23 6.14 14.55
CA ARG A 178 -29.02 6.02 15.38
C ARG A 178 -28.16 4.83 14.93
N GLU A 179 -28.79 3.69 14.62
CA GLU A 179 -28.12 2.51 14.07
C GLU A 179 -27.45 2.82 12.72
N ALA A 180 -28.14 3.52 11.82
CA ALA A 180 -27.59 3.93 10.54
C ALA A 180 -26.32 4.78 10.71
N ILE A 181 -26.35 5.78 11.60
CA ILE A 181 -25.18 6.62 11.88
C ILE A 181 -24.00 5.79 12.40
N VAL A 182 -24.26 4.80 13.26
CA VAL A 182 -23.20 3.92 13.78
C VAL A 182 -22.67 3.00 12.68
N ARG A 183 -23.55 2.48 11.82
CA ARG A 183 -23.15 1.69 10.66
C ARG A 183 -22.24 2.47 9.71
N ASP A 184 -22.58 3.72 9.40
CA ASP A 184 -21.75 4.59 8.57
C ASP A 184 -20.36 4.81 9.19
N LYS A 185 -20.29 4.99 10.52
CA LYS A 185 -19.01 5.09 11.24
C LYS A 185 -18.20 3.79 11.18
N ASN A 186 -18.87 2.64 11.28
CA ASN A 186 -18.22 1.33 11.16
C ASN A 186 -17.66 1.15 9.74
N ASP A 187 -18.45 1.47 8.70
CA ASP A 187 -18.03 1.38 7.30
C ASP A 187 -16.85 2.32 7.01
N ALA A 188 -16.89 3.55 7.53
CA ALA A 188 -15.77 4.49 7.45
C ALA A 188 -14.51 3.95 8.16
N SER A 189 -14.66 3.28 9.31
CA SER A 189 -13.54 2.67 10.03
C SER A 189 -12.90 1.51 9.26
N VAL A 190 -13.71 0.69 8.57
CA VAL A 190 -13.24 -0.41 7.72
C VAL A 190 -12.50 0.16 6.51
N ALA A 191 -13.05 1.20 5.87
CA ALA A 191 -12.40 1.89 4.77
C ALA A 191 -11.04 2.48 5.18
N ALA A 192 -10.97 3.16 6.33
CA ALA A 192 -9.72 3.70 6.86
C ALA A 192 -8.68 2.61 7.17
N LEU A 193 -9.12 1.45 7.65
CA LEU A 193 -8.26 0.31 7.93
C LEU A 193 -7.69 -0.31 6.63
N HIS A 194 -8.52 -0.51 5.60
CA HIS A 194 -8.03 -0.94 4.28
C HIS A 194 -7.09 0.08 3.66
N GLU A 195 -7.37 1.37 3.80
CA GLU A 195 -6.49 2.42 3.32
C GLU A 195 -5.12 2.35 4.01
N LYS A 196 -5.09 2.21 5.34
CA LYS A 196 -3.85 1.99 6.13
C LYS A 196 -3.07 0.79 5.59
N HIS A 197 -3.72 -0.36 5.37
CA HIS A 197 -3.05 -1.55 4.83
C HIS A 197 -2.51 -1.32 3.41
N SER A 198 -3.27 -0.65 2.54
CA SER A 198 -2.84 -0.33 1.18
C SER A 198 -1.60 0.58 1.17
N ARG A 199 -1.58 1.61 2.04
CA ARG A 199 -0.45 2.53 2.20
C ARG A 199 0.78 1.80 2.73
N ASN A 200 0.62 0.94 3.74
CA ASN A 200 1.71 0.13 4.28
C ASN A 200 2.30 -0.81 3.23
N ARG A 201 1.44 -1.50 2.46
CA ARG A 201 1.88 -2.37 1.36
C ARG A 201 2.69 -1.59 0.32
N ARG A 202 2.20 -0.42 -0.11
CA ARG A 202 2.92 0.44 -1.07
C ARG A 202 4.29 0.86 -0.53
N ARG A 203 4.36 1.27 0.75
CA ARG A 203 5.61 1.64 1.41
C ARG A 203 6.61 0.49 1.41
N THR A 204 6.17 -0.71 1.73
CA THR A 204 7.08 -1.87 1.76
C THR A 204 7.54 -2.29 0.39
N VAL A 205 6.65 -2.32 -0.61
CA VAL A 205 7.05 -2.58 -2.00
C VAL A 205 8.08 -1.54 -2.47
N ALA A 206 7.91 -0.27 -2.12
CA ALA A 206 8.90 0.76 -2.44
C ALA A 206 10.25 0.54 -1.73
N GLN A 207 10.24 0.11 -0.47
CA GLN A 207 11.46 -0.23 0.27
C GLN A 207 12.19 -1.42 -0.36
N LEU A 208 11.46 -2.46 -0.75
CA LEU A 208 12.02 -3.66 -1.41
C LEU A 208 12.69 -3.28 -2.74
N ARG A 209 12.00 -2.48 -3.57
CA ARG A 209 12.57 -1.95 -4.82
C ARG A 209 13.84 -1.13 -4.60
N HIS A 210 13.88 -0.29 -3.57
CA HIS A 210 15.08 0.47 -3.23
C HIS A 210 16.26 -0.44 -2.86
N VAL A 211 15.99 -1.54 -2.14
CA VAL A 211 17.03 -2.54 -1.82
C VAL A 211 17.50 -3.26 -3.08
N GLU A 212 16.59 -3.66 -3.97
CA GLU A 212 16.92 -4.25 -5.28
C GLU A 212 17.83 -3.33 -6.11
N ASP A 213 17.44 -2.06 -6.27
CA ASP A 213 18.23 -1.07 -7.00
C ASP A 213 19.61 -0.84 -6.35
N GLY A 214 19.65 -0.77 -5.01
CA GLY A 214 20.88 -0.67 -4.25
C GLY A 214 21.83 -1.85 -4.51
N MET A 215 21.30 -3.07 -4.54
CA MET A 215 22.08 -4.28 -4.82
C MET A 215 22.61 -4.28 -6.27
N LEU A 216 21.76 -3.96 -7.25
CA LEU A 216 22.17 -3.88 -8.66
C LEU A 216 23.24 -2.81 -8.90
N THR A 217 23.12 -1.65 -8.26
CA THR A 217 24.12 -0.58 -8.36
C THR A 217 25.44 -0.97 -7.71
N ALA A 218 25.41 -1.68 -6.57
CA ALA A 218 26.61 -2.22 -5.93
C ALA A 218 27.32 -3.24 -6.82
N GLN A 219 26.59 -4.21 -7.39
CA GLN A 219 27.16 -5.18 -8.32
C GLN A 219 27.83 -4.50 -9.53
N ARG A 220 27.15 -3.53 -10.15
CA ARG A 220 27.71 -2.75 -11.27
C ARG A 220 29.00 -2.01 -10.89
N ARG A 221 29.09 -1.47 -9.67
CA ARG A 221 30.32 -0.81 -9.17
C ARG A 221 31.45 -1.81 -9.01
N VAL A 222 31.20 -3.00 -8.47
CA VAL A 222 32.25 -4.02 -8.31
C VAL A 222 32.73 -4.53 -9.66
N TYR A 223 31.84 -4.79 -10.62
CA TYR A 223 32.22 -5.14 -11.99
C TYR A 223 33.06 -4.06 -12.66
N ARG A 224 32.68 -2.79 -12.51
CA ARG A 224 33.44 -1.65 -13.06
C ARG A 224 34.83 -1.57 -12.44
N HIS A 225 34.92 -1.65 -11.12
CA HIS A 225 36.19 -1.63 -10.40
C HIS A 225 37.10 -2.79 -10.83
N MET A 226 36.55 -4.00 -10.97
CA MET A 226 37.28 -5.16 -11.48
C MET A 226 37.84 -4.89 -12.88
N ARG A 227 37.04 -4.35 -13.81
CA ARG A 227 37.56 -3.99 -15.15
C ARG A 227 38.63 -2.89 -15.11
N GLU A 228 38.48 -1.89 -14.26
CA GLU A 228 39.42 -0.77 -14.14
C GLU A 228 40.77 -1.19 -13.54
N THR A 229 40.79 -2.07 -12.53
CA THR A 229 42.03 -2.60 -11.96
C THR A 229 42.81 -3.44 -12.99
N CYS A 230 42.11 -4.13 -13.88
CA CYS A 230 42.73 -4.85 -15.01
C CYS A 230 43.38 -3.90 -16.01
N ALA A 231 42.67 -2.84 -16.40
CA ALA A 231 43.16 -1.87 -17.38
C ALA A 231 44.44 -1.16 -16.89
N ARG A 232 44.53 -0.85 -15.59
CA ARG A 232 45.74 -0.26 -14.98
C ARG A 232 46.92 -1.23 -14.87
N GLY A 233 46.65 -2.53 -14.70
CA GLY A 233 47.67 -3.58 -14.71
C GLY A 233 48.27 -3.85 -16.10
N GLY A 234 47.52 -3.50 -17.17
CA GLY A 234 47.80 -3.82 -18.58
C GLY A 234 48.48 -2.73 -19.42
N VAL A 235 48.79 -1.55 -18.88
CA VAL A 235 49.66 -0.58 -19.60
C VAL A 235 51.09 -1.11 -19.56
N SER A 236 51.38 -1.99 -20.52
CA SER A 236 52.69 -2.60 -20.70
C SER A 236 53.72 -1.53 -20.99
N SER A 237 54.67 -1.33 -20.08
CA SER A 237 55.85 -0.50 -20.38
C SER A 237 56.65 -1.01 -21.59
N ALA A 238 56.37 -2.23 -22.08
CA ALA A 238 57.05 -2.78 -23.25
C ALA A 238 56.61 -2.10 -24.56
N THR A 239 55.38 -1.60 -24.69
CA THR A 239 54.97 -0.82 -25.87
C THR A 239 55.57 0.59 -25.84
N TYR A 240 55.70 1.21 -24.66
CA TYR A 240 56.41 2.47 -24.46
C TYR A 240 57.93 2.32 -24.69
N VAL A 241 58.54 1.22 -24.27
CA VAL A 241 59.97 0.95 -24.49
C VAL A 241 60.27 0.52 -25.93
N LYS A 242 59.39 -0.23 -26.62
CA LYS A 242 59.53 -0.53 -28.07
C LYS A 242 59.44 0.73 -28.92
N THR A 243 58.50 1.64 -28.62
CA THR A 243 58.39 2.93 -29.31
C THR A 243 59.60 3.82 -29.01
N GLN A 244 60.07 3.91 -27.76
CA GLN A 244 61.28 4.66 -27.43
C GLN A 244 62.56 4.09 -28.06
N ARG A 245 62.75 2.77 -28.09
CA ARG A 245 63.91 2.14 -28.76
C ARG A 245 63.84 2.25 -30.29
N GLY A 246 62.65 2.15 -30.89
CA GLY A 246 62.44 2.41 -32.32
C GLY A 246 62.86 3.84 -32.68
N THR A 247 62.39 4.83 -31.92
CA THR A 247 62.78 6.23 -32.11
C THR A 247 64.27 6.51 -31.81
N ALA A 248 64.91 5.76 -30.91
CA ALA A 248 66.32 5.94 -30.58
C ALA A 248 67.28 5.27 -31.58
N LEU A 249 66.87 4.15 -32.21
CA LEU A 249 67.59 3.52 -33.31
C LEU A 249 67.44 4.34 -34.60
N GLU A 250 66.25 4.87 -34.89
CA GLU A 250 66.01 5.71 -36.07
C GLU A 250 66.77 7.05 -36.00
N LYS A 251 66.87 7.68 -34.81
CA LYS A 251 67.72 8.86 -34.60
C LYS A 251 69.22 8.60 -34.81
N ARG A 252 69.70 7.38 -34.54
CA ARG A 252 71.11 7.01 -34.76
C ARG A 252 71.45 6.74 -36.22
N VAL A 253 70.46 6.34 -37.03
CA VAL A 253 70.66 6.01 -38.46
C VAL A 253 70.45 7.25 -39.35
N TYR A 254 69.51 8.14 -39.01
CA TYR A 254 69.13 9.26 -39.87
C TYR A 254 69.43 10.67 -39.31
N GLY A 255 70.04 10.79 -38.13
CA GLY A 255 70.36 12.08 -37.50
C GLY A 255 69.12 12.82 -36.96
N ASP A 256 69.35 13.98 -36.34
CA ASP A 256 68.33 14.77 -35.62
C ASP A 256 67.25 15.43 -36.52
N ASP A 257 67.38 15.32 -37.84
CA ASP A 257 66.47 15.97 -38.80
C ASP A 257 65.26 15.11 -39.19
N TYR A 258 65.11 13.90 -38.63
CA TYR A 258 63.94 13.08 -38.89
C TYR A 258 62.70 13.55 -38.08
N ARG A 259 61.97 14.53 -38.62
CA ARG A 259 60.61 14.84 -38.16
C ARG A 259 59.61 13.92 -38.85
N LEU A 260 59.19 12.87 -38.17
CA LEU A 260 57.96 12.15 -38.53
C LEU A 260 56.79 13.16 -38.47
N PRO A 261 56.06 13.38 -39.58
CA PRO A 261 54.84 14.19 -39.54
C PRO A 261 53.90 13.57 -38.52
N SER A 262 53.33 14.39 -37.63
CA SER A 262 52.31 13.91 -36.71
C SER A 262 51.14 13.30 -37.49
N LEU A 263 50.40 12.36 -36.89
CA LEU A 263 49.19 11.84 -37.53
C LEU A 263 48.20 12.97 -37.88
N CYS A 264 48.20 14.07 -37.13
CA CYS A 264 47.47 15.29 -37.49
C CYS A 264 48.01 15.98 -38.76
N ALA A 265 49.31 15.93 -39.04
CA ALA A 265 49.90 16.46 -40.27
C ALA A 265 49.62 15.57 -41.49
N LEU A 266 49.52 14.24 -41.30
CA LEU A 266 49.24 13.28 -42.39
C LEU A 266 47.74 13.16 -42.71
N TYR A 267 46.88 13.27 -41.70
CA TYR A 267 45.44 13.01 -41.82
C TYR A 267 44.54 14.20 -41.44
N GLY A 268 45.12 15.35 -41.05
CA GLY A 268 44.34 16.54 -40.66
C GLY A 268 43.42 17.05 -41.78
N SER A 269 43.91 17.04 -43.02
CA SER A 269 43.14 17.43 -44.21
C SER A 269 41.99 16.45 -44.57
N LEU A 270 42.01 15.23 -44.04
CA LEU A 270 40.91 14.25 -44.16
C LEU A 270 39.83 14.44 -43.10
N MET A 271 40.15 15.10 -41.98
CA MET A 271 39.22 15.37 -40.87
C MET A 271 38.50 16.72 -41.00
N GLU A 272 39.08 17.68 -41.72
CA GLU A 272 38.50 19.02 -41.94
C GLU A 272 37.50 19.05 -43.11
N ASN A 273 37.54 18.09 -44.03
CA ASN A 273 36.55 17.94 -45.10
C ASN A 273 35.33 17.12 -44.66
N ARG A 274 34.62 17.58 -43.63
CA ARG A 274 33.22 17.20 -43.43
C ARG A 274 32.36 18.19 -44.21
N PRO A 275 31.65 17.81 -45.28
CA PRO A 275 30.68 18.70 -45.89
C PRO A 275 29.61 19.04 -44.85
N SER A 276 29.49 20.34 -44.56
CA SER A 276 28.45 20.92 -43.74
C SER A 276 27.10 20.75 -44.44
N THR A 277 26.45 19.59 -44.30
CA THR A 277 25.02 19.49 -44.59
C THR A 277 24.25 19.88 -43.36
N SER A 278 24.18 21.19 -43.13
CA SER A 278 23.10 21.80 -42.37
C SER A 278 21.84 21.71 -43.23
N PRO A 279 20.72 21.13 -42.78
CA PRO A 279 19.46 21.30 -43.46
C PRO A 279 18.96 22.70 -43.16
N ALA A 280 18.97 23.56 -44.18
CA ALA A 280 18.29 24.84 -44.16
C ALA A 280 16.77 24.60 -44.23
N ARG A 281 16.06 25.17 -43.25
CA ARG A 281 14.60 25.45 -43.19
C ARG A 281 13.63 24.33 -43.54
#